data_AF-A0A0F9F5F7-F1
#
_entry.id   AF-A0A0F9F5F7-F1
#
_cell.length_a   1.000
_cell.length_b   1.000
_cell.length_c   1.000
_cell.angle_alpha   90.00
_cell.angle_beta   90.00
_cell.angle_gamma   90.00
#
_symmetry.space_group_name_H-M   'P 1'
#
loop_
_entity.id
_entity.type
_entity.pdbx_description
1 polymer ?
#
loop_
_entity_poly.entity_id
_entity_poly.type
_entity_poly.pdbx_seq_one_letter_code
_entity_poly.pdbx_strand_id
1 'polypeptide(L)'
;MTELYKLFEKDSLSDLLALTNTAKRISGNKEILINFNQNSRIAFTDGSFIYLPRNTKDDIKSAQGLVAHESGHIGYGSFELSFTKLVKTISSKYKLPEFLVKKITNVVEDVRINMLNNIKFPGFYRNLRELTRKMLPELKLIMKKTGDILIYLNLFMEEYKEFQKKPRFRTKSMSDQDWRAIEVTKTFLLKTLTPASSIIAIDQLSKVLKKYYVKKSIGRPPPKPSNSSQREFRELLKEVYFDSDEIDFHSDKTELLWINDSKDNLEVNDDLDIIEDPFYFEESDYQKSQDLNGRSQEPLINHFEDFSDPKEI
;
A
#
# COMPACT_ATOMS: atom_id res chain seq x y z
N MET A 1 18.65 10.78 -42.29
CA MET A 1 18.72 9.74 -41.23
C MET A 1 17.70 9.96 -40.11
N THR A 2 17.22 11.19 -39.89
CA THR A 2 16.23 11.58 -38.88
C THR A 2 14.76 11.29 -39.25
N GLU A 3 14.44 11.06 -40.52
CA GLU A 3 13.05 10.79 -40.97
C GLU A 3 12.62 9.32 -40.80
N LEU A 4 13.57 8.37 -40.80
CA LEU A 4 13.27 6.95 -40.52
C LEU A 4 12.79 6.71 -39.08
N TYR A 5 13.22 7.54 -38.13
CA TYR A 5 12.75 7.49 -36.73
C TYR A 5 11.35 8.08 -36.55
N LYS A 6 10.90 8.97 -37.46
CA LYS A 6 9.54 9.52 -37.45
C LYS A 6 8.49 8.56 -38.00
N LEU A 7 8.89 7.53 -38.75
CA LEU A 7 8.00 6.45 -39.19
C LEU A 7 7.60 5.50 -38.05
N PHE A 8 8.32 5.52 -36.93
CA PHE A 8 7.99 4.81 -35.69
C PHE A 8 7.09 5.69 -34.79
N GLU A 9 6.00 6.24 -35.35
CA GLU A 9 4.94 6.72 -34.47
C GLU A 9 4.46 5.54 -33.63
N LYS A 10 4.35 5.74 -32.31
CA LYS A 10 3.84 4.72 -31.38
C LYS A 10 2.41 4.39 -31.79
N ASP A 11 2.24 3.30 -32.52
CA ASP A 11 0.92 2.77 -32.79
C ASP A 11 0.37 2.17 -31.50
N SER A 12 -0.54 2.92 -30.87
CA SER A 12 -1.22 2.50 -29.65
C SER A 12 -1.93 1.15 -29.79
N LEU A 13 -2.31 0.74 -31.01
CA LEU A 13 -2.88 -0.58 -31.27
C LEU A 13 -1.82 -1.68 -31.21
N SER A 14 -0.68 -1.47 -31.86
CA SER A 14 0.46 -2.40 -31.82
C SER A 14 0.99 -2.61 -30.39
N ASP A 15 1.11 -1.54 -29.60
CA ASP A 15 1.51 -1.62 -28.19
C ASP A 15 0.47 -2.39 -27.35
N LEU A 16 -0.82 -2.12 -27.54
CA LEU A 16 -1.90 -2.85 -26.86
C LEU A 16 -1.90 -4.34 -27.21
N LEU A 17 -1.67 -4.70 -28.48
CA LEU A 17 -1.55 -6.09 -28.92
C LEU A 17 -0.32 -6.76 -28.29
N ALA A 18 0.82 -6.08 -28.22
CA ALA A 18 2.03 -6.60 -27.59
C ALA A 18 1.82 -6.84 -26.08
N LEU A 19 1.18 -5.91 -25.39
CA LEU A 19 0.80 -6.08 -23.99
C LEU A 19 -0.17 -7.26 -23.80
N THR A 20 -1.19 -7.36 -24.65
CA THR A 20 -2.19 -8.44 -24.58
C THR A 20 -1.56 -9.80 -24.81
N ASN A 21 -0.67 -9.92 -25.79
CA ASN A 21 0.07 -11.17 -26.04
C ASN A 21 1.00 -11.53 -24.88
N THR A 22 1.61 -10.53 -24.24
CA THR A 22 2.41 -10.73 -23.02
C THR A 22 1.53 -11.29 -21.90
N ALA A 23 0.34 -10.70 -21.70
CA ALA A 23 -0.59 -11.13 -20.67
C ALA A 23 -1.02 -12.59 -20.85
N LYS A 24 -1.42 -12.95 -22.07
CA LYS A 24 -1.83 -14.31 -22.44
C LYS A 24 -0.72 -15.33 -22.23
N ARG A 25 0.52 -14.96 -22.57
CA ARG A 25 1.69 -15.84 -22.42
C ARG A 25 2.03 -16.13 -20.96
N ILE A 26 1.97 -15.12 -20.09
CA ILE A 26 2.35 -15.24 -18.67
C ILE A 26 1.26 -15.96 -17.88
N SER A 27 0.00 -15.55 -18.08
CA SER A 27 -1.15 -16.10 -17.36
C SER A 27 -1.59 -17.49 -17.85
N GLY A 28 -1.37 -17.81 -19.14
CA GLY A 28 -1.97 -18.97 -19.79
C GLY A 28 -3.45 -18.78 -20.19
N ASN A 29 -4.09 -17.66 -19.84
CA ASN A 29 -5.47 -17.36 -20.22
C ASN A 29 -5.50 -16.64 -21.58
N LYS A 30 -6.20 -17.21 -22.56
CA LYS A 30 -6.28 -16.70 -23.95
C LYS A 30 -7.27 -15.56 -24.13
N GLU A 31 -8.14 -15.33 -23.15
CA GLU A 31 -9.25 -14.38 -23.22
C GLU A 31 -8.96 -13.07 -22.47
N ILE A 32 -7.77 -12.92 -21.89
CA ILE A 32 -7.40 -11.68 -21.18
C ILE A 32 -7.44 -10.48 -22.11
N LEU A 33 -8.01 -9.41 -21.57
CA LEU A 33 -8.05 -8.08 -22.16
C LEU A 33 -7.32 -7.06 -21.28
N ILE A 34 -6.87 -5.96 -21.89
CA ILE A 34 -6.16 -4.88 -21.19
C ILE A 34 -6.95 -3.60 -21.32
N ASN A 35 -7.14 -2.92 -20.19
CA ASN A 35 -7.86 -1.66 -20.13
C ASN A 35 -7.03 -0.59 -19.43
N PHE A 36 -6.90 0.59 -20.03
CA PHE A 36 -6.28 1.75 -19.39
C PHE A 36 -7.36 2.56 -18.65
N ASN A 37 -7.43 2.41 -17.33
CA ASN A 37 -8.42 3.08 -16.50
C ASN A 37 -7.99 4.53 -16.19
N GLN A 38 -8.88 5.50 -16.45
CA GLN A 38 -8.62 6.92 -16.20
C GLN A 38 -8.67 7.31 -14.73
N ASN A 39 -9.40 6.54 -13.91
CA ASN A 39 -9.67 6.87 -12.51
C ASN A 39 -8.75 6.11 -11.55
N SER A 40 -7.97 5.14 -12.04
CA SER A 40 -7.08 4.34 -11.22
C SER A 40 -5.63 4.80 -11.33
N ARG A 41 -4.99 4.99 -10.18
CA ARG A 41 -3.53 5.14 -10.08
C ARG A 41 -2.80 3.81 -9.95
N ILE A 42 -3.56 2.72 -9.85
CA ILE A 42 -3.07 1.39 -9.53
C ILE A 42 -3.36 0.40 -10.65
N ALA A 43 -2.43 -0.53 -10.86
CA ALA A 43 -2.69 -1.72 -11.67
C ALA A 43 -3.39 -2.79 -10.80
N PHE A 44 -4.30 -3.54 -11.41
CA PHE A 44 -4.97 -4.69 -10.80
C PHE A 44 -5.59 -5.59 -11.88
N THR A 45 -6.05 -6.77 -11.48
CA THR A 45 -6.74 -7.74 -12.34
C THR A 45 -8.01 -8.27 -11.69
N ASP A 46 -9.03 -8.59 -12.49
CA ASP A 46 -10.22 -9.34 -12.09
C ASP A 46 -10.24 -10.79 -12.63
N GLY A 47 -9.12 -11.24 -13.22
CA GLY A 47 -8.98 -12.55 -13.86
C GLY A 47 -9.28 -12.55 -15.37
N SER A 48 -10.12 -11.63 -15.83
CA SER A 48 -10.49 -11.46 -17.25
C SER A 48 -9.87 -10.21 -17.87
N PHE A 49 -9.75 -9.15 -17.08
CA PHE A 49 -9.17 -7.87 -17.46
C PHE A 49 -7.97 -7.53 -16.58
N ILE A 50 -6.95 -6.96 -17.21
CA ILE A 50 -5.87 -6.25 -16.53
C ILE A 50 -6.10 -4.76 -16.71
N TYR A 51 -6.28 -4.06 -15.60
CA TYR A 51 -6.47 -2.61 -15.57
C TYR A 51 -5.13 -1.93 -15.29
N LEU A 52 -4.74 -1.00 -16.16
CA LEU A 52 -3.51 -0.23 -16.05
C LEU A 52 -3.80 1.25 -15.81
N PRO A 53 -2.96 1.97 -15.05
CA PRO A 53 -3.07 3.41 -14.91
C PRO A 53 -2.89 4.13 -16.26
N ARG A 54 -3.73 5.13 -16.55
CA ARG A 54 -3.67 5.87 -17.83
C ARG A 54 -2.30 6.47 -18.15
N ASN A 55 -1.57 6.94 -17.13
CA ASN A 55 -0.23 7.52 -17.30
C ASN A 55 0.83 6.51 -17.79
N THR A 56 0.53 5.20 -17.77
CA THR A 56 1.42 4.16 -18.32
C THR A 56 1.17 3.85 -19.78
N LYS A 57 0.11 4.42 -20.39
CA LYS A 57 -0.24 4.17 -21.80
C LYS A 57 0.90 4.51 -22.77
N ASP A 58 1.62 5.59 -22.49
CA ASP A 58 2.73 6.05 -23.33
C ASP A 58 4.09 5.51 -22.84
N ASP A 59 4.15 4.77 -21.73
CA ASP A 59 5.36 4.12 -21.21
C ASP A 59 5.21 2.59 -21.29
N ILE A 60 5.41 2.06 -22.50
CA ILE A 60 5.25 0.64 -22.81
C ILE A 60 6.07 -0.27 -21.88
N LYS A 61 7.26 0.17 -21.43
CA LYS A 61 8.08 -0.63 -20.52
C LYS A 61 7.41 -0.77 -19.17
N SER A 62 6.96 0.35 -18.60
CA SER A 62 6.23 0.35 -17.32
C SER A 62 4.93 -0.46 -17.44
N ALA A 63 4.18 -0.28 -18.54
CA ALA A 63 2.99 -1.08 -18.81
C ALA A 63 3.29 -2.58 -18.93
N GLN A 64 4.37 -2.97 -19.61
CA GLN A 64 4.80 -4.38 -19.69
C GLN A 64 5.17 -4.96 -18.32
N GLY A 65 5.83 -4.17 -17.46
CA GLY A 65 6.15 -4.57 -16.09
C GLY A 65 4.89 -4.85 -15.26
N LEU A 66 3.91 -3.92 -15.32
CA LEU A 66 2.63 -4.06 -14.64
C LEU A 66 1.81 -5.23 -15.19
N VAL A 67 1.69 -5.35 -16.52
CA VAL A 67 1.00 -6.48 -17.16
C VAL A 67 1.61 -7.80 -16.75
N ALA A 68 2.94 -7.91 -16.70
CA ALA A 68 3.58 -9.14 -16.27
C ALA A 68 3.28 -9.49 -14.81
N HIS A 69 3.25 -8.50 -13.93
CA HIS A 69 2.85 -8.67 -12.53
C HIS A 69 1.41 -9.18 -12.41
N GLU A 70 0.44 -8.45 -12.98
CA GLU A 70 -0.98 -8.80 -12.91
C GLU A 70 -1.29 -10.14 -13.60
N SER A 71 -0.63 -10.43 -14.72
CA SER A 71 -0.76 -11.74 -15.38
C SER A 71 -0.19 -12.89 -14.55
N GLY A 72 0.80 -12.59 -13.70
CA GLY A 72 1.33 -13.54 -12.73
C GLY A 72 0.34 -13.88 -11.62
N HIS A 73 -0.49 -12.92 -11.20
CA HIS A 73 -1.62 -13.19 -10.30
C HIS A 73 -2.62 -14.15 -10.95
N ILE A 74 -2.95 -13.96 -12.23
CA ILE A 74 -3.87 -14.86 -12.93
C ILE A 74 -3.25 -16.26 -13.12
N GLY A 75 -2.00 -16.34 -13.57
CA GLY A 75 -1.38 -17.62 -13.97
C GLY A 75 -0.78 -18.42 -12.81
N TYR A 76 -0.35 -17.75 -11.74
CA TYR A 76 0.32 -18.37 -10.60
C TYR A 76 -0.39 -18.13 -9.28
N GLY A 77 -1.42 -17.27 -9.25
CA GLY A 77 -2.14 -16.89 -8.05
C GLY A 77 -2.66 -18.10 -7.31
N SER A 78 -2.34 -18.16 -6.03
CA SER A 78 -2.56 -19.37 -5.24
C SER A 78 -3.88 -19.37 -4.46
N PHE A 79 -4.53 -18.21 -4.35
CA PHE A 79 -5.46 -17.98 -3.26
C PHE A 79 -6.86 -17.57 -3.66
N GLU A 80 -7.18 -17.24 -4.93
CA GLU A 80 -8.49 -16.68 -5.28
C GLU A 80 -9.70 -17.45 -4.69
N LEU A 81 -9.65 -18.78 -4.65
CA LEU A 81 -10.73 -19.61 -4.12
C LEU A 81 -10.73 -19.79 -2.58
N SER A 82 -9.63 -19.49 -1.89
CA SER A 82 -9.46 -19.72 -0.44
C SER A 82 -8.91 -18.51 0.32
N PHE A 83 -8.77 -17.36 -0.34
CA PHE A 83 -8.16 -16.15 0.17
C PHE A 83 -8.89 -15.65 1.41
N THR A 84 -10.22 -15.52 1.31
CA THR A 84 -11.09 -15.10 2.41
C THR A 84 -10.99 -16.03 3.61
N LYS A 85 -10.86 -17.35 3.40
CA LYS A 85 -10.71 -18.32 4.47
C LYS A 85 -9.35 -18.19 5.16
N LEU A 86 -8.27 -18.05 4.39
CA LEU A 86 -6.92 -17.82 4.92
C LEU A 86 -6.87 -16.56 5.78
N VAL A 87 -7.39 -15.44 5.24
CA VAL A 87 -7.44 -14.16 5.95
C VAL A 87 -8.19 -14.30 7.27
N LYS A 88 -9.40 -14.88 7.26
CA LYS A 88 -10.22 -15.10 8.46
C LYS A 88 -9.51 -15.98 9.50
N THR A 89 -8.87 -17.06 9.05
CA THR A 89 -8.13 -17.98 9.95
C THR A 89 -6.96 -17.27 10.62
N ILE A 90 -6.13 -16.55 9.87
CA ILE A 90 -4.95 -15.85 10.39
C ILE A 90 -5.36 -14.66 11.28
N SER A 91 -6.38 -13.90 10.85
CA SER A 91 -6.99 -12.81 11.63
C SER A 91 -7.44 -13.31 13.01
N SER A 92 -8.21 -14.39 13.04
CA SER A 92 -8.69 -15.00 14.29
C SER A 92 -7.54 -15.52 15.17
N LYS A 93 -6.55 -16.19 14.56
CA LYS A 93 -5.40 -16.78 15.26
C LYS A 93 -4.56 -15.72 15.99
N TYR A 94 -4.37 -14.55 15.38
CA TYR A 94 -3.51 -13.49 15.91
C TYR A 94 -4.23 -12.28 16.47
N LYS A 95 -5.56 -12.24 16.39
CA LYS A 95 -6.42 -11.10 16.75
C LYS A 95 -6.02 -9.82 16.00
N LEU A 96 -5.84 -9.95 14.69
CA LEU A 96 -5.57 -8.82 13.79
C LEU A 96 -6.81 -8.54 12.92
N PRO A 97 -7.07 -7.29 12.51
CA PRO A 97 -8.13 -6.99 11.56
C PRO A 97 -7.97 -7.74 10.23
N GLU A 98 -9.06 -8.15 9.60
CA GLU A 98 -9.01 -8.90 8.34
C GLU A 98 -8.31 -8.10 7.25
N PHE A 99 -8.57 -6.80 7.14
CA PHE A 99 -7.91 -5.96 6.14
C PHE A 99 -6.38 -5.90 6.30
N LEU A 100 -5.87 -5.94 7.53
CA LEU A 100 -4.42 -5.92 7.75
C LEU A 100 -3.80 -7.24 7.32
N VAL A 101 -4.45 -8.36 7.67
CA VAL A 101 -4.04 -9.69 7.20
C VAL A 101 -4.10 -9.78 5.68
N LYS A 102 -5.15 -9.24 5.05
CA LYS A 102 -5.26 -9.11 3.58
C LYS A 102 -4.05 -8.38 2.98
N LYS A 103 -3.63 -7.25 3.55
CA LYS A 103 -2.45 -6.51 3.08
C LYS A 103 -1.15 -7.31 3.24
N ILE A 104 -0.98 -8.04 4.35
CA ILE A 104 0.17 -8.93 4.55
C ILE A 104 0.18 -10.04 3.49
N THR A 105 -0.97 -10.64 3.20
CA THR A 105 -1.13 -11.64 2.15
C THR A 105 -0.72 -11.09 0.79
N ASN A 106 -1.19 -9.89 0.42
CA ASN A 106 -0.84 -9.25 -0.85
C ASN A 106 0.66 -9.02 -0.96
N VAL A 107 1.32 -8.48 0.08
CA VAL A 107 2.79 -8.28 0.04
C VAL A 107 3.54 -9.59 -0.21
N VAL A 108 3.16 -10.67 0.48
CA VAL A 108 3.82 -11.98 0.30
C VAL A 108 3.60 -12.52 -1.11
N GLU A 109 2.37 -12.40 -1.62
CA GLU A 109 2.01 -12.93 -2.92
C GLU A 109 2.64 -12.14 -4.06
N ASP A 110 2.67 -10.81 -3.95
CA ASP A 110 3.35 -9.93 -4.91
C ASP A 110 4.84 -10.26 -5.00
N VAL A 111 5.52 -10.42 -3.87
CA VAL A 111 6.94 -10.81 -3.81
C VAL A 111 7.13 -12.16 -4.51
N ARG A 112 6.26 -13.14 -4.23
CA ARG A 112 6.34 -14.47 -4.85
C ARG A 112 6.17 -14.38 -6.36
N ILE A 113 5.15 -13.68 -6.84
CA ILE A 113 4.86 -13.51 -8.27
C ILE A 113 5.98 -12.77 -8.97
N ASN A 114 6.49 -11.71 -8.36
CA ASN A 114 7.61 -10.95 -8.87
C ASN A 114 8.86 -11.81 -9.00
N MET A 115 9.13 -12.69 -8.04
CA MET A 115 10.25 -13.62 -8.14
C MET A 115 10.02 -14.73 -9.18
N LEU A 116 8.80 -15.24 -9.33
CA LEU A 116 8.45 -16.17 -10.42
C LEU A 116 8.64 -15.51 -11.79
N ASN A 117 8.24 -14.26 -11.93
CA ASN A 117 8.46 -13.46 -13.13
C ASN A 117 9.93 -13.15 -13.36
N ASN A 118 10.74 -12.93 -12.31
CA ASN A 118 12.18 -12.80 -12.45
C ASN A 118 12.81 -14.06 -13.08
N ILE A 119 12.37 -15.25 -12.66
CA ILE A 119 12.87 -16.52 -13.17
C ILE A 119 12.39 -16.77 -14.61
N LYS A 120 11.09 -16.63 -14.87
CA LYS A 120 10.47 -17.03 -16.15
C LYS A 120 10.51 -15.94 -17.22
N PHE A 121 10.43 -14.68 -16.81
CA PHE A 121 10.28 -13.51 -17.68
C PHE A 121 11.14 -12.31 -17.21
N PRO A 122 12.48 -12.48 -17.11
CA PRO A 122 13.38 -11.50 -16.49
C PRO A 122 13.36 -10.12 -17.17
N GLY A 123 13.02 -10.03 -18.45
CA GLY A 123 12.86 -8.76 -19.16
C GLY A 123 11.75 -7.90 -18.56
N PHE A 124 10.56 -8.48 -18.39
CA PHE A 124 9.42 -7.74 -17.83
C PHE A 124 9.58 -7.46 -16.34
N TYR A 125 10.21 -8.39 -15.60
CA TYR A 125 10.55 -8.13 -14.21
C TYR A 125 11.50 -6.93 -14.04
N ARG A 126 12.51 -6.79 -14.92
CA ARG A 126 13.40 -5.62 -14.92
C ARG A 126 12.64 -4.32 -15.18
N ASN A 127 11.68 -4.33 -16.11
CA ASN A 127 10.84 -3.15 -16.36
C ASN A 127 10.02 -2.76 -15.12
N LEU A 128 9.43 -3.73 -14.42
CA LEU A 128 8.71 -3.49 -13.17
C LEU A 128 9.64 -2.88 -12.11
N ARG A 129 10.85 -3.44 -11.95
CA ARG A 129 11.84 -2.89 -11.02
C ARG A 129 12.25 -1.46 -11.35
N GLU A 130 12.41 -1.14 -12.63
CA GLU A 130 12.70 0.23 -13.08
C GLU A 130 11.57 1.19 -12.74
N LEU A 131 10.31 0.77 -12.93
CA LEU A 131 9.14 1.54 -12.51
C LEU A 131 9.13 1.77 -10.99
N THR A 132 9.31 0.72 -10.18
CA THR A 132 9.36 0.86 -8.72
C THR A 132 10.48 1.81 -8.28
N ARG A 133 11.66 1.76 -8.93
CA ARG A 133 12.76 2.71 -8.67
C ARG A 133 12.35 4.16 -8.92
N LYS A 134 11.60 4.45 -9.99
CA LYS A 134 11.05 5.79 -10.25
C LYS A 134 10.06 6.23 -9.15
N MET A 135 9.33 5.29 -8.55
CA MET A 135 8.34 5.54 -7.50
C MET A 135 8.93 5.62 -6.08
N LEU A 136 10.18 5.20 -5.86
CA LEU A 136 10.81 5.18 -4.53
C LEU A 136 10.69 6.49 -3.74
N PRO A 137 10.87 7.70 -4.34
CA PRO A 137 10.72 8.95 -3.59
C PRO A 137 9.32 9.12 -2.98
N GLU A 138 8.27 8.80 -3.75
CA GLU A 138 6.88 8.87 -3.30
C GLU A 138 6.60 7.82 -2.22
N LEU A 139 7.07 6.59 -2.42
CA LEU A 139 6.93 5.50 -1.45
C LEU A 139 7.58 5.84 -0.11
N LYS A 140 8.78 6.45 -0.13
CA LYS A 140 9.46 6.93 1.09
C LYS A 140 8.65 7.99 1.81
N LEU A 141 8.09 8.96 1.08
CA LEU A 141 7.25 10.00 1.67
C LEU A 141 6.01 9.40 2.35
N ILE A 142 5.38 8.43 1.68
CA ILE A 142 4.26 7.65 2.19
C ILE A 142 4.63 6.94 3.51
N MET A 143 5.75 6.21 3.54
CA MET A 143 6.22 5.49 4.74
C MET A 143 6.47 6.45 5.91
N LYS A 144 7.06 7.62 5.62
CA LYS A 144 7.31 8.69 6.60
C LYS A 144 6.05 9.37 7.11
N LYS A 145 4.92 9.29 6.40
CA LYS A 145 3.64 9.92 6.82
C LYS A 145 2.69 8.94 7.51
N THR A 146 2.70 7.68 7.07
CA THR A 146 1.66 6.69 7.45
C THR A 146 2.19 5.55 8.29
N GLY A 147 3.50 5.35 8.36
CA GLY A 147 4.09 4.24 9.10
C GLY A 147 3.81 2.89 8.46
N ASP A 148 3.51 2.88 7.16
CA ASP A 148 3.18 1.64 6.44
C ASP A 148 4.44 0.77 6.25
N ILE A 149 4.72 -0.05 7.27
CA ILE A 149 5.80 -1.03 7.25
C ILE A 149 5.63 -2.07 6.13
N LEU A 150 4.43 -2.29 5.60
CA LEU A 150 4.23 -3.30 4.56
C LEU A 150 4.91 -2.89 3.25
N ILE A 151 4.98 -1.59 2.95
CA ILE A 151 5.79 -1.07 1.84
C ILE A 151 7.27 -1.36 2.08
N TYR A 152 7.77 -1.09 3.29
CA TYR A 152 9.16 -1.38 3.64
C TYR A 152 9.47 -2.87 3.47
N LEU A 153 8.57 -3.74 3.97
CA LEU A 153 8.73 -5.19 3.87
C LEU A 153 8.69 -5.69 2.43
N ASN A 154 7.80 -5.18 1.59
CA ASN A 154 7.76 -5.51 0.17
C ASN A 154 9.11 -5.20 -0.49
N LEU A 155 9.63 -3.98 -0.31
CA LEU A 155 10.94 -3.55 -0.85
C LEU A 155 12.12 -4.33 -0.25
N PHE A 156 12.06 -4.65 1.05
CA PHE A 156 13.07 -5.48 1.72
C PHE A 156 13.09 -6.89 1.14
N MET A 157 11.92 -7.53 0.99
CA MET A 157 11.77 -8.88 0.47
C MET A 157 12.20 -8.97 -1.00
N GLU A 158 11.99 -7.93 -1.78
CA GLU A 158 12.49 -7.81 -3.15
C GLU A 158 13.95 -7.34 -3.26
N GLU A 159 14.72 -7.31 -2.17
CA GLU A 159 16.16 -7.03 -2.21
C GLU A 159 16.53 -5.62 -2.73
N TYR A 160 15.67 -4.62 -2.52
CA TYR A 160 16.06 -3.23 -2.80
C TYR A 160 17.14 -2.79 -1.80
N LYS A 161 18.31 -2.38 -2.32
CA LYS A 161 19.54 -2.13 -1.54
C LYS A 161 19.33 -1.19 -0.33
N GLU A 162 18.53 -0.16 -0.52
CA GLU A 162 18.23 0.86 0.51
C GLU A 162 17.37 0.32 1.65
N PHE A 163 16.70 -0.82 1.46
CA PHE A 163 15.73 -1.39 2.40
C PHE A 163 16.25 -2.67 3.07
N GLN A 164 17.55 -2.95 2.98
CA GLN A 164 18.15 -4.18 3.55
C GLN A 164 18.52 -4.07 5.03
N LYS A 165 18.25 -2.93 5.67
CA LYS A 165 18.47 -2.73 7.11
C LYS A 165 17.18 -2.96 7.88
N LYS A 166 17.30 -3.19 9.19
CA LYS A 166 16.15 -3.20 10.10
C LYS A 166 15.54 -1.79 10.18
N PRO A 167 14.22 -1.62 9.99
CA PRO A 167 13.60 -0.30 10.07
C PRO A 167 13.59 0.23 11.51
N ARG A 168 13.61 1.56 11.67
CA ARG A 168 13.44 2.25 12.97
C ARG A 168 12.10 2.99 12.96
N PHE A 169 11.23 2.68 13.91
CA PHE A 169 10.00 3.46 14.10
C PHE A 169 10.25 4.63 15.05
N ARG A 170 9.37 5.63 15.03
CA ARG A 170 9.50 6.83 15.87
C ARG A 170 9.45 6.53 17.37
N THR A 171 8.51 5.71 17.82
CA THR A 171 8.33 5.47 19.27
C THR A 171 8.76 4.09 19.71
N LYS A 172 8.94 3.15 18.78
CA LYS A 172 9.30 1.76 19.10
C LYS A 172 10.38 1.22 18.15
N SER A 173 11.16 0.25 18.61
CA SER A 173 12.11 -0.48 17.75
C SER A 173 11.70 -1.94 17.62
N MET A 174 11.96 -2.52 16.44
CA MET A 174 11.82 -3.96 16.25
C MET A 174 12.96 -4.71 16.94
N SER A 175 12.61 -5.77 17.67
CA SER A 175 13.61 -6.64 18.31
C SER A 175 14.44 -7.37 17.25
N ASP A 176 15.72 -7.64 17.55
CA ASP A 176 16.60 -8.37 16.62
C ASP A 176 16.09 -9.78 16.33
N GLN A 177 15.46 -10.42 17.31
CA GLN A 177 14.83 -11.73 17.13
C GLN A 177 13.66 -11.68 16.13
N ASP A 178 12.80 -10.67 16.23
CA ASP A 178 11.68 -10.49 15.32
C ASP A 178 12.16 -10.15 13.90
N TRP A 179 13.15 -9.27 13.77
CA TRP A 179 13.76 -8.96 12.49
C TRP A 179 14.40 -10.20 11.85
N ARG A 180 15.13 -11.00 12.64
CA ARG A 180 15.71 -12.26 12.18
C ARG A 180 14.64 -13.25 11.70
N ALA A 181 13.48 -13.29 12.35
CA ALA A 181 12.36 -14.12 11.89
C ALA A 181 11.84 -13.67 10.51
N ILE A 182 11.77 -12.36 10.25
CA ILE A 182 11.42 -11.79 8.94
C ILE A 182 12.48 -12.15 7.88
N GLU A 183 13.77 -12.06 8.21
CA GLU A 183 14.87 -12.45 7.29
C GLU A 183 14.80 -13.94 6.91
N VAL A 184 14.55 -14.82 7.89
CA VAL A 184 14.39 -16.25 7.66
C VAL A 184 13.16 -16.51 6.79
N THR A 185 12.05 -15.80 7.07
CA THR A 185 10.81 -15.90 6.28
C THR A 185 11.03 -15.48 4.83
N LYS A 186 11.71 -14.34 4.60
CA LYS A 186 12.12 -13.89 3.26
C LYS A 186 12.94 -14.98 2.56
N THR A 187 14.00 -15.47 3.21
CA THR A 187 14.90 -16.49 2.64
C THR A 187 14.13 -17.76 2.27
N PHE A 188 13.20 -18.20 3.13
CA PHE A 188 12.36 -19.36 2.89
C PHE A 188 11.41 -19.16 1.71
N LEU A 189 10.71 -18.02 1.66
CA LEU A 189 9.79 -17.67 0.57
C LEU A 189 10.53 -17.65 -0.78
N LEU A 190 11.64 -16.91 -0.86
CA LEU A 190 12.40 -16.72 -2.10
C LEU A 190 13.05 -18.01 -2.63
N LYS A 191 13.35 -18.98 -1.75
CA LYS A 191 13.91 -20.27 -2.16
C LYS A 191 12.87 -21.26 -2.69
N THR A 192 11.61 -21.13 -2.26
CA THR A 192 10.59 -22.17 -2.47
C THR A 192 9.52 -21.75 -3.48
N LEU A 193 9.06 -20.48 -3.41
CA LEU A 193 8.10 -19.88 -4.33
C LEU A 193 6.80 -20.69 -4.55
N THR A 194 6.36 -21.45 -3.55
CA THR A 194 5.16 -22.28 -3.61
C THR A 194 3.98 -21.64 -2.88
N PRO A 195 2.73 -22.02 -3.23
CA PRO A 195 1.54 -21.62 -2.46
C PRO A 195 1.67 -21.87 -0.95
N ALA A 196 2.21 -23.05 -0.59
CA ALA A 196 2.39 -23.46 0.80
C ALA A 196 3.41 -22.57 1.53
N SER A 197 4.49 -22.17 0.85
CA SER A 197 5.47 -21.28 1.47
C SER A 197 4.94 -19.86 1.65
N SER A 198 4.09 -19.36 0.74
CA SER A 198 3.34 -18.11 0.94
C SER A 198 2.47 -18.17 2.21
N ILE A 199 1.69 -19.24 2.42
CA ILE A 199 0.85 -19.39 3.63
C ILE A 199 1.71 -19.33 4.91
N ILE A 200 2.82 -20.07 4.93
CA ILE A 200 3.74 -20.09 6.07
C ILE A 200 4.34 -18.70 6.30
N ALA A 201 4.74 -18.01 5.23
CA ALA A 201 5.28 -16.66 5.32
C ALA A 201 4.25 -15.67 5.88
N ILE A 202 3.00 -15.72 5.42
CA ILE A 202 1.89 -14.90 5.93
C ILE A 202 1.66 -15.15 7.43
N ASP A 203 1.66 -16.41 7.85
CA ASP A 203 1.52 -16.79 9.26
C ASP A 203 2.65 -16.20 10.13
N GLN A 204 3.90 -16.35 9.69
CA GLN A 204 5.06 -15.81 10.42
C GLN A 204 5.07 -14.28 10.45
N LEU A 205 4.81 -13.62 9.33
CA LEU A 205 4.74 -12.15 9.28
C LEU A 205 3.62 -11.63 10.18
N SER A 206 2.44 -12.23 10.13
CA SER A 206 1.31 -11.84 10.99
C SER A 206 1.64 -12.00 12.48
N LYS A 207 2.30 -13.11 12.84
CA LYS A 207 2.78 -13.36 14.22
C LYS A 207 3.75 -12.30 14.72
N VAL A 208 4.66 -11.84 13.86
CA VAL A 208 5.67 -10.82 14.20
C VAL A 208 5.03 -9.43 14.24
N LEU A 209 4.35 -9.04 13.16
CA LEU A 209 3.83 -7.69 12.95
C LEU A 209 2.78 -7.29 13.97
N LYS A 210 1.98 -8.22 14.51
CA LYS A 210 0.99 -7.91 15.55
C LYS A 210 1.56 -7.19 16.77
N LYS A 211 2.85 -7.35 17.05
CA LYS A 211 3.53 -6.71 18.20
C LYS A 211 3.82 -5.23 17.99
N TYR A 212 3.76 -4.77 16.74
CA TYR A 212 4.22 -3.43 16.31
C TYR A 212 3.06 -2.55 15.83
N TYR A 213 1.95 -3.17 15.43
CA TYR A 213 0.75 -2.45 15.02
C TYR A 213 -0.04 -1.92 16.22
N VAL A 214 -0.30 -0.62 16.23
CA VAL A 214 -1.13 0.06 17.24
C VAL A 214 -2.52 0.35 16.69
N LYS A 215 -3.57 0.08 17.47
CA LYS A 215 -4.93 0.48 17.10
C LYS A 215 -5.09 1.99 17.24
N LYS A 216 -5.49 2.68 16.17
CA LYS A 216 -5.99 4.07 16.22
C LYS A 216 -7.51 4.07 16.13
N SER A 217 -8.15 5.01 16.83
CA SER A 217 -9.59 5.27 16.73
C SER A 217 -9.84 6.58 15.98
N ILE A 218 -10.92 6.65 15.21
CA ILE A 218 -11.35 7.88 14.54
C ILE A 218 -12.35 8.59 15.46
N GLY A 219 -11.95 9.71 16.06
CA GLY A 219 -12.86 10.56 16.84
C GLY A 219 -13.82 11.32 15.93
N ARG A 220 -15.12 11.42 16.30
CA ARG A 220 -16.04 12.38 15.68
C ARG A 220 -15.55 13.80 16.00
N PRO A 221 -15.51 14.74 15.04
CA PRO A 221 -15.40 16.14 15.40
C PRO A 221 -16.62 16.50 16.28
N PRO A 222 -16.46 17.29 17.36
CA PRO A 222 -17.59 17.74 18.16
C PRO A 222 -18.61 18.44 17.24
N PRO A 223 -19.92 18.27 17.49
CA PRO A 223 -20.94 18.93 16.68
C PRO A 223 -20.68 20.44 16.67
N LYS A 224 -20.64 21.04 15.48
CA LYS A 224 -20.47 22.48 15.33
C LYS A 224 -21.56 23.17 16.17
N PRO A 225 -21.22 24.04 17.14
CA PRO A 225 -22.23 24.75 17.90
C PRO A 225 -23.06 25.63 16.96
N SER A 226 -24.38 25.62 17.16
CA SER A 226 -25.32 26.47 16.42
C SER A 226 -24.92 27.94 16.54
N ASN A 227 -25.08 28.69 15.45
CA ASN A 227 -24.62 30.08 15.26
C ASN A 227 -25.11 31.14 16.28
N SER A 228 -25.81 30.76 17.35
CA SER A 228 -26.22 31.66 18.44
C SER A 228 -25.23 31.73 19.61
N SER A 229 -24.35 30.74 19.82
CA SER A 229 -23.47 30.68 21.01
C SER A 229 -22.02 31.14 20.79
N GLN A 230 -21.63 31.49 19.57
CA GLN A 230 -20.26 31.96 19.28
C GLN A 230 -19.99 33.43 19.68
N ARG A 231 -21.04 34.22 19.98
CA ARG A 231 -20.89 35.63 20.36
C ARG A 231 -20.57 35.80 21.85
N GLU A 232 -21.19 34.99 22.73
CA GLU A 232 -20.95 35.04 24.18
C GLU A 232 -19.60 34.45 24.58
N PHE A 233 -19.12 33.39 23.90
CA PHE A 233 -17.83 32.76 24.23
C PHE A 233 -16.61 33.62 23.85
N ARG A 234 -16.75 34.53 22.86
CA ARG A 234 -15.68 35.43 22.43
C ARG A 234 -15.52 36.66 23.31
N GLU A 235 -16.55 37.09 24.03
CA GLU A 235 -16.44 38.18 24.99
C GLU A 235 -15.84 37.69 26.33
N LEU A 236 -16.17 36.46 26.75
CA LEU A 236 -15.61 35.84 27.97
C LEU A 236 -14.09 35.56 27.90
N LEU A 237 -13.54 35.33 26.71
CA LEU A 237 -12.10 35.05 26.53
C LEU A 237 -11.21 36.29 26.47
N LYS A 238 -11.77 37.50 26.38
CA LYS A 238 -11.00 38.76 26.40
C LYS A 238 -10.68 39.25 27.81
N GLU A 239 -11.38 38.76 28.83
CA GLU A 239 -11.17 39.17 30.24
C GLU A 239 -10.16 38.30 31.01
N VAL A 240 -9.68 37.17 30.46
CA VAL A 240 -8.93 36.16 31.24
C VAL A 240 -7.43 36.08 30.88
N TYR A 241 -6.94 36.84 29.90
CA TYR A 241 -5.50 36.85 29.59
C TYR A 241 -4.78 38.05 30.23
N PHE A 242 -4.45 37.91 31.52
CA PHE A 242 -3.27 38.54 32.11
C PHE A 242 -2.63 37.62 33.16
N ASP A 243 -1.30 37.61 33.12
CA ASP A 243 -0.32 37.14 34.11
C ASP A 243 0.14 35.67 34.18
N SER A 244 1.45 35.57 33.92
CA SER A 244 2.52 34.80 34.57
C SER A 244 2.62 33.27 34.42
N ASP A 245 3.79 32.89 33.88
CA ASP A 245 4.67 31.77 34.27
C ASP A 245 4.17 30.79 35.35
N GLU A 246 4.09 29.50 35.01
CA GLU A 246 4.85 28.41 35.66
C GLU A 246 4.52 27.04 35.02
N ILE A 247 5.54 26.17 35.02
CA ILE A 247 5.56 24.81 34.48
C ILE A 247 4.92 23.85 35.50
N ASP A 248 4.10 22.87 35.07
CA ASP A 248 4.38 21.46 35.44
C ASP A 248 3.65 20.40 34.60
N PHE A 249 4.39 19.32 34.33
CA PHE A 249 3.96 18.10 33.65
C PHE A 249 3.12 17.23 34.59
N HIS A 250 1.94 16.77 34.15
CA HIS A 250 1.46 15.40 34.41
C HIS A 250 0.21 15.05 33.57
N SER A 251 0.21 13.81 33.05
CA SER A 251 -0.98 13.02 32.65
C SER A 251 -1.63 13.31 31.28
N ASP A 252 -0.89 12.93 30.23
CA ASP A 252 -1.31 12.24 28.98
C ASP A 252 -2.81 12.29 28.58
N LYS A 253 -3.18 13.42 27.98
CA LYS A 253 -4.20 13.52 26.93
C LYS A 253 -3.58 14.31 25.79
N THR A 254 -3.28 13.68 24.66
CA THR A 254 -2.86 14.45 23.48
C THR A 254 -4.03 14.58 22.52
N GLU A 255 -4.58 15.79 22.55
CA GLU A 255 -5.60 16.34 21.68
C GLU A 255 -5.16 16.41 20.21
N LEU A 256 -6.17 16.38 19.35
CA LEU A 256 -6.11 16.55 17.90
C LEU A 256 -5.49 17.88 17.47
N LEU A 257 -4.47 17.81 16.61
CA LEU A 257 -4.04 18.95 15.79
C LEU A 257 -4.60 18.79 14.37
N TRP A 258 -5.50 19.70 14.02
CA TRP A 258 -5.95 19.94 12.65
C TRP A 258 -4.79 20.58 11.88
N ILE A 259 -4.19 19.86 10.94
CA ILE A 259 -3.15 20.43 10.07
C ILE A 259 -3.86 21.22 8.96
N ASN A 260 -3.76 22.55 9.07
CA ASN A 260 -4.06 23.47 7.97
C ASN A 260 -3.05 23.26 6.83
N ASP A 261 -3.55 23.34 5.60
CA ASP A 261 -2.75 23.47 4.39
C ASP A 261 -1.83 24.69 4.50
N SER A 262 -0.54 24.46 4.74
CA SER A 262 0.51 25.42 4.42
C SER A 262 1.56 24.76 3.53
N LYS A 263 1.68 25.31 2.32
CA LYS A 263 2.83 25.17 1.45
C LYS A 263 4.04 25.77 2.16
N ASP A 264 4.75 24.97 2.94
CA ASP A 264 6.08 25.35 3.41
C ASP A 264 7.10 24.31 2.95
N ASN A 265 8.13 24.82 2.29
CA ASN A 265 9.31 24.10 1.84
C ASN A 265 10.00 23.47 3.06
N LEU A 266 9.73 22.20 3.32
CA LEU A 266 10.47 21.41 4.31
C LEU A 266 11.78 20.95 3.67
N GLU A 267 12.87 21.61 4.07
CA GLU A 267 14.22 21.08 3.97
C GLU A 267 14.23 19.64 4.52
N VAL A 268 14.55 18.70 3.64
CA VAL A 268 14.60 17.28 3.94
C VAL A 268 15.84 17.03 4.79
N ASN A 269 15.67 17.03 6.11
CA ASN A 269 16.70 16.53 7.02
C ASN A 269 16.94 15.02 6.79
N ASP A 270 18.21 14.65 6.77
CA ASP A 270 18.79 13.45 6.16
C ASP A 270 18.59 12.12 6.94
N ASP A 271 17.66 12.08 7.90
CA ASP A 271 17.29 10.82 8.56
C ASP A 271 16.31 10.03 7.67
N LEU A 272 16.90 9.33 6.69
CA LEU A 272 16.21 8.47 5.74
C LEU A 272 15.65 7.17 6.35
N ASP A 273 16.03 6.83 7.57
CA ASP A 273 15.77 5.51 8.18
C ASP A 273 14.64 5.50 9.26
N ILE A 274 14.03 6.65 9.56
CA ILE A 274 12.95 6.75 10.55
C ILE A 274 11.60 6.73 9.83
N ILE A 275 10.80 5.70 10.09
CA ILE A 275 9.40 5.57 9.68
C ILE A 275 8.46 5.89 10.84
N GLU A 276 7.24 6.31 10.54
CA GLU A 276 6.20 6.48 11.57
C GLU A 276 5.80 5.13 12.15
N ASP A 277 5.16 5.15 13.32
CA ASP A 277 4.73 3.92 13.97
C ASP A 277 3.58 3.25 13.21
N PRO A 278 3.67 1.93 12.92
CA PRO A 278 2.61 1.21 12.23
C PRO A 278 1.31 1.24 13.02
N PHE A 279 0.21 1.55 12.35
CA PHE A 279 -1.10 1.56 12.95
C PHE A 279 -2.16 0.93 12.07
N TYR A 280 -3.30 0.60 12.69
CA TYR A 280 -4.49 0.09 12.03
C TYR A 280 -5.75 0.69 12.67
N PHE A 281 -6.83 0.80 11.91
CA PHE A 281 -8.16 1.13 12.41
C PHE A 281 -8.97 -0.16 12.59
N GLU A 282 -10.00 -0.19 13.42
CA GLU A 282 -10.95 -1.30 13.38
C GLU A 282 -11.93 -1.18 12.21
N GLU A 283 -12.50 -2.30 11.76
CA GLU A 283 -13.50 -2.31 10.68
C GLU A 283 -14.71 -1.41 10.99
N SER A 284 -15.11 -1.34 12.26
CA SER A 284 -16.20 -0.45 12.71
C SER A 284 -15.87 1.04 12.58
N ASP A 285 -14.58 1.42 12.59
CA ASP A 285 -14.14 2.80 12.39
C ASP A 285 -14.04 3.14 10.89
N TYR A 286 -13.74 2.14 10.04
CA TYR A 286 -13.78 2.28 8.58
C TYR A 286 -15.20 2.48 8.05
N GLN A 287 -16.18 1.74 8.55
CA GLN A 287 -17.59 1.93 8.17
C GLN A 287 -18.09 3.33 8.58
N LYS A 288 -17.71 3.80 9.76
CA LYS A 288 -18.06 5.15 10.25
C LYS A 288 -17.43 6.28 9.42
N SER A 289 -16.25 6.07 8.82
CA SER A 289 -15.60 7.10 7.98
C SER A 289 -16.23 7.21 6.59
N GLN A 290 -16.77 6.10 6.05
CA GLN A 290 -17.52 6.09 4.79
C GLN A 290 -18.86 6.83 4.92
N ASP A 291 -19.57 6.68 6.05
CA ASP A 291 -20.83 7.37 6.32
C ASP A 291 -20.68 8.90 6.50
N LEU A 292 -19.51 9.38 6.91
CA LEU A 292 -19.27 10.80 7.22
C LEU A 292 -18.89 11.65 6.00
N ASN A 293 -18.30 11.06 4.95
CA ASN A 293 -17.66 11.85 3.90
C ASN A 293 -18.34 11.80 2.53
N GLY A 294 -19.27 10.87 2.24
CA GLY A 294 -20.07 10.84 0.99
C GLY A 294 -19.27 10.91 -0.35
N ARG A 295 -17.94 10.93 -0.29
CA ARG A 295 -16.96 11.09 -1.35
C ARG A 295 -15.66 10.49 -0.85
N SER A 296 -15.22 9.50 -1.59
CA SER A 296 -13.92 8.83 -1.49
C SER A 296 -12.77 9.83 -1.47
N GLN A 297 -12.16 10.03 -0.30
CA GLN A 297 -10.75 10.41 -0.20
C GLN A 297 -10.09 9.47 0.79
N GLU A 298 -9.78 8.26 0.29
CA GLU A 298 -8.77 7.43 0.92
C GLU A 298 -7.41 8.11 0.79
N PRO A 299 -6.61 8.21 1.86
CA PRO A 299 -5.21 8.49 1.73
C PRO A 299 -4.54 7.29 1.04
N LEU A 300 -3.99 7.57 -0.14
CA LEU A 300 -3.06 6.79 -0.96
C LEU A 300 -2.11 5.88 -0.16
N ILE A 301 -2.57 4.71 0.29
CA ILE A 301 -1.86 3.42 0.23
C ILE A 301 -2.92 2.33 0.35
N ASN A 302 -3.17 1.65 -0.76
CA ASN A 302 -3.14 0.20 -0.94
C ASN A 302 -3.90 -0.13 -2.22
N HIS A 303 -3.36 -1.06 -2.99
CA HIS A 303 -4.08 -1.72 -4.06
C HIS A 303 -5.21 -2.52 -3.41
N PHE A 304 -6.39 -1.92 -3.37
CA PHE A 304 -7.62 -2.50 -2.87
C PHE A 304 -8.49 -2.89 -4.06
N GLU A 305 -8.73 -4.20 -4.17
CA GLU A 305 -9.92 -4.74 -4.80
C GLU A 305 -11.15 -4.14 -4.12
N ASP A 306 -11.97 -3.46 -4.91
CA ASP A 306 -13.37 -3.23 -4.59
C ASP A 306 -14.14 -4.47 -5.10
N PHE A 307 -14.41 -5.42 -4.20
CA PHE A 307 -15.36 -6.48 -4.50
C PHE A 307 -16.74 -5.86 -4.45
N SER A 308 -17.23 -5.41 -5.61
CA SER A 308 -18.65 -5.14 -5.78
C SER A 308 -19.40 -6.48 -5.75
N ASP A 309 -20.32 -6.58 -4.79
CA ASP A 309 -21.31 -7.64 -4.64
C ASP A 309 -22.01 -7.93 -5.99
N PRO A 310 -22.22 -9.21 -6.37
CA PRO A 310 -23.07 -9.52 -7.52
C PRO A 310 -24.53 -9.39 -7.08
N LYS A 311 -25.11 -8.20 -7.24
CA LYS A 311 -26.56 -8.03 -7.24
C LYS A 311 -27.01 -7.17 -8.41
N GLU A 312 -27.69 -7.86 -9.33
CA GLU A 312 -28.81 -7.39 -10.14
C GLU A 312 -28.53 -6.21 -11.09
N ILE A 313 -28.38 -6.49 -12.39
CA ILE A 313 -29.45 -6.46 -13.41
C ILE A 313 -29.03 -7.31 -14.60
#